data_AF-A0A2I0VL29-F1
#
_entry.id   AF-A0A2I0VL29-F1
#
_cell.length_a   1.000
_cell.length_b   1.000
_cell.length_c   1.000
_cell.angle_alpha   90.00
_cell.angle_beta   90.00
_cell.angle_gamma   90.00
#
_symmetry.space_group_name_H-M   'P 1'
#
loop_
_entity.id
_entity.type
_entity.pdbx_description
1 polymer ?
#
loop_
_entity_poly.entity_id
_entity_poly.type
_entity_poly.pdbx_seq_one_letter_code
_entity_poly.pdbx_strand_id
1 'polypeptide(L)'
;MISLNDKPVLEGKRMNNVYMLELDCIDSSNSFCLKIIVDESWLWHRRLCHASMKTLRNITKKNLVRGVPKLDFTKDHLCDACQLGK
;
A
#
# COMPACT_ATOMS: atom_id res chain seq x y z
N MET A 1 -13.79 15.40 4.31
CA MET A 1 -14.28 16.05 3.09
C MET A 1 -13.10 16.76 2.44
N ILE A 2 -12.79 16.43 1.20
CA ILE A 2 -11.79 17.14 0.39
C ILE A 2 -12.56 18.01 -0.60
N SER A 3 -12.25 19.30 -0.61
CA SER A 3 -12.95 20.31 -1.41
C SER A 3 -12.01 20.94 -2.42
N LEU A 4 -12.48 21.17 -3.65
CA LEU A 4 -11.79 21.97 -4.66
C LEU A 4 -12.72 23.12 -5.05
N ASN A 5 -12.26 24.37 -4.90
CA ASN A 5 -13.08 25.57 -5.13
C ASN A 5 -14.41 25.52 -4.35
N ASP A 6 -14.34 25.16 -3.07
CA ASP A 6 -15.49 25.02 -2.16
C ASP A 6 -16.56 23.99 -2.56
N LYS A 7 -16.30 23.18 -3.59
CA LYS A 7 -17.13 22.03 -3.96
C LYS A 7 -16.55 20.74 -3.38
N PRO A 8 -17.35 19.91 -2.70
CA PRO A 8 -16.88 18.62 -2.21
C PRO A 8 -16.56 17.72 -3.40
N VAL A 9 -15.30 17.25 -3.49
CA VAL A 9 -14.83 16.35 -4.55
C VAL A 9 -14.73 14.92 -4.04
N LEU A 10 -14.43 14.74 -2.75
CA LEU A 10 -14.37 13.44 -2.10
C LEU A 10 -14.98 13.50 -0.70
N GLU A 11 -15.92 12.62 -0.46
CA GLU A 11 -16.48 12.36 0.85
C GLU A 11 -15.96 11.02 1.38
N GLY A 12 -15.56 11.01 2.65
CA GLY A 12 -14.98 9.84 3.28
C GLY A 12 -15.40 9.75 4.74
N LYS A 13 -15.63 8.53 5.21
CA LYS A 13 -15.98 8.25 6.59
C LYS A 13 -14.73 8.32 7.46
N ARG A 14 -14.75 9.14 8.49
CA ARG A 14 -13.68 9.16 9.50
C ARG A 14 -13.85 7.96 10.43
N MET A 15 -12.80 7.16 10.57
CA MET A 15 -12.68 6.09 11.57
C MET A 15 -11.37 6.30 12.35
N ASN A 16 -11.51 6.66 13.63
CA ASN A 16 -10.41 7.11 14.48
C ASN A 16 -9.65 8.30 13.87
N ASN A 17 -8.36 8.11 13.57
CA ASN A 17 -7.48 9.10 12.97
C ASN A 17 -7.29 8.88 11.46
N VAL A 18 -8.10 8.02 10.85
CA VAL A 18 -8.01 7.67 9.42
C VAL A 18 -9.33 8.04 8.73
N TYR A 19 -9.22 8.57 7.51
CA TYR A 19 -10.37 8.76 6.63
C TYR A 19 -10.43 7.59 5.64
N MET A 20 -11.56 6.89 5.59
CA MET A 20 -11.84 5.87 4.59
C MET A 20 -12.68 6.47 3.47
N LEU A 21 -12.23 6.24 2.24
CA LEU A 21 -12.89 6.65 1.01
C LEU A 21 -13.42 5.39 0.32
N GLU A 22 -14.71 5.39 -0.02
CA GLU A 22 -15.32 4.34 -0.83
C GLU A 22 -15.28 4.80 -2.28
N LEU A 23 -14.38 4.20 -3.07
CA LEU A 23 -14.12 4.64 -4.45
C LEU A 23 -15.14 4.09 -5.45
N ASP A 24 -15.91 3.07 -5.08
CA ASP A 24 -16.90 2.41 -5.95
C ASP A 24 -18.10 3.31 -6.26
N CYS A 25 -18.35 4.32 -5.42
CA CYS A 25 -19.45 5.27 -5.58
C CYS A 25 -19.05 6.54 -6.36
N ILE A 26 -17.79 6.64 -6.80
CA ILE A 26 -17.27 7.83 -7.47
C ILE A 26 -17.56 7.69 -8.98
N ASP A 27 -18.34 8.61 -9.52
CA ASP A 27 -18.67 8.65 -10.95
C ASP A 27 -17.38 8.88 -11.76
N SER A 28 -16.93 7.84 -12.45
CA SER A 28 -15.62 7.73 -13.13
C SER A 28 -15.37 8.74 -14.25
N SER A 29 -16.32 9.65 -14.51
CA SER A 29 -16.28 10.61 -15.60
C SER A 29 -15.39 11.83 -15.35
N ASN A 30 -15.11 12.23 -14.09
CA ASN A 30 -14.40 13.50 -13.84
C ASN A 30 -13.51 13.58 -12.58
N SER A 31 -13.33 12.50 -11.83
CA SER A 31 -12.53 12.50 -10.60
C SER A 31 -11.35 11.53 -10.69
N PHE A 32 -10.15 12.08 -10.80
CA PHE A 32 -8.91 11.30 -10.80
C PHE A 32 -8.32 11.29 -9.38
N CYS A 33 -8.32 10.12 -8.74
CA CYS A 33 -7.54 9.90 -7.53
C CYS A 33 -6.27 9.12 -7.90
N LEU A 34 -5.09 9.63 -7.53
CA LEU A 34 -3.84 8.87 -7.66
C LEU A 34 -3.85 7.74 -6.63
N LYS A 35 -4.35 6.57 -7.03
CA LYS A 35 -4.30 5.36 -6.22
C LYS A 35 -3.01 4.62 -6.51
N ILE A 36 -2.19 4.46 -5.48
CA ILE A 36 -1.09 3.50 -5.50
C ILE A 36 -1.69 2.12 -5.18
N ILE A 37 -1.99 1.34 -6.22
CA ILE A 37 -2.24 -0.10 -6.09
C ILE A 37 -0.87 -0.75 -5.98
N VAL A 38 -0.36 -0.87 -4.75
CA VAL A 38 0.88 -1.60 -4.49
C VAL A 38 0.51 -3.00 -4.05
N ASP A 39 1.11 -3.97 -4.74
CA ASP A 39 1.18 -5.36 -4.32
C ASP A 39 1.58 -5.43 -2.83
N GLU A 40 0.81 -6.16 -2.02
CA GLU A 40 1.02 -6.14 -0.57
C GLU A 40 2.44 -6.61 -0.19
N SER A 41 3.03 -7.55 -0.93
CA SER A 41 4.39 -8.02 -0.68
C SER A 41 5.40 -6.88 -0.85
N TRP A 42 5.20 -6.07 -1.89
CA TRP A 42 5.99 -4.85 -2.15
C TRP A 42 5.76 -3.74 -1.13
N LEU A 43 4.56 -3.61 -0.58
CA LEU A 43 4.30 -2.71 0.54
C LEU A 43 5.14 -3.09 1.75
N TRP A 44 5.17 -4.38 2.08
CA TRP A 44 5.94 -4.90 3.23
C TRP A 44 7.45 -4.84 3.00
N HIS A 45 7.92 -5.02 1.77
CA HIS A 45 9.31 -4.75 1.40
C HIS A 45 9.71 -3.32 1.77
N ARG A 46 8.91 -2.31 1.42
CA ARG A 46 9.21 -0.90 1.75
C ARG A 46 9.07 -0.60 3.25
N ARG A 47 8.02 -1.11 3.90
CA ARG A 47 7.77 -0.90 5.35
C ARG A 47 8.90 -1.46 6.23
N LEU A 48 9.55 -2.54 5.81
CA LEU A 48 10.64 -3.18 6.54
C LEU A 48 12.02 -2.79 5.98
N CYS A 49 12.19 -1.51 5.60
CA CYS A 49 13.46 -0.95 5.15
C CYS A 49 14.09 -1.72 3.98
N HIS A 50 13.30 -2.01 2.95
CA HIS A 50 13.76 -2.71 1.75
C HIS A 50 14.27 -4.14 2.00
N ALA A 51 13.73 -4.83 3.01
CA ALA A 51 14.04 -6.23 3.29
C ALA A 51 13.80 -7.12 2.05
N SER A 52 14.73 -8.02 1.75
CA SER A 52 14.61 -8.89 0.57
C SER A 52 13.33 -9.75 0.63
N MET A 53 12.74 -10.06 -0.54
CA MET A 53 11.57 -10.95 -0.60
C MET A 53 11.83 -12.32 0.06
N LYS A 54 13.07 -12.82 -0.02
CA LYS A 54 13.49 -14.04 0.71
C LYS A 54 13.41 -13.85 2.23
N THR A 55 13.84 -12.70 2.73
CA THR A 55 13.77 -12.36 4.16
C THR A 55 12.33 -12.25 4.62
N LEU A 56 11.47 -11.56 3.86
CA LEU A 56 10.04 -11.43 4.16
C LEU A 56 9.33 -12.78 4.19
N ARG A 57 9.62 -13.65 3.21
CA ARG A 57 9.12 -15.04 3.19
C ARG A 57 9.51 -15.79 4.46
N ASN A 58 10.76 -15.69 4.89
CA ASN A 58 11.25 -16.39 6.07
C ASN A 58 10.63 -15.85 7.37
N ILE A 59 10.54 -14.53 7.51
CA ILE A 59 9.92 -13.87 8.68
C ILE A 59 8.46 -14.28 8.80
N THR A 60 7.73 -14.27 7.68
CA THR A 60 6.31 -14.62 7.63
C THR A 60 6.09 -16.10 7.92
N LYS A 61 6.86 -17.00 7.28
CA LYS A 61 6.76 -18.45 7.52
C LYS A 61 7.07 -18.83 8.97
N LYS A 62 7.99 -18.12 9.61
CA LYS A 62 8.40 -18.36 11.01
C LYS A 62 7.62 -17.53 12.04
N ASN A 63 6.65 -16.70 11.61
CA ASN A 63 5.88 -15.79 12.45
C ASN A 63 6.75 -14.90 13.36
N LEU A 64 7.88 -14.39 12.84
CA LEU A 64 8.85 -13.64 13.65
C LEU A 64 8.45 -12.18 13.94
N VAL A 65 7.47 -11.65 13.19
CA VAL A 65 6.99 -10.26 13.32
C VAL A 65 5.47 -10.26 13.39
N ARG A 66 4.90 -9.51 14.35
CA ARG A 66 3.46 -9.34 14.48
C ARG A 66 2.92 -8.36 13.44
N GLY A 67 1.73 -8.63 12.91
CA GLY A 67 1.02 -7.73 12.00
C GLY A 67 1.42 -7.82 10.53
N VAL A 68 2.39 -8.67 10.17
CA VAL A 68 2.68 -8.99 8.77
C VAL A 68 1.68 -10.05 8.28
N PRO A 69 0.93 -9.80 7.18
CA PRO A 69 0.00 -10.76 6.60
C PRO A 69 0.75 -11.97 6.03
N LYS A 70 0.06 -13.11 5.96
CA LYS A 70 0.58 -14.36 5.41
C LYS A 70 0.54 -14.33 3.88
N LEU A 71 1.47 -13.59 3.29
CA LEU A 71 1.62 -13.44 1.84
C LEU A 71 2.67 -14.42 1.29
N ASP A 72 2.55 -14.75 0.01
CA ASP A 72 3.63 -15.41 -0.72
C ASP A 72 4.52 -14.36 -1.40
N PHE A 73 5.74 -14.23 -0.88
CA PHE A 73 6.73 -13.30 -1.40
C PHE A 73 7.51 -13.98 -2.53
N THR A 74 7.12 -13.70 -3.78
CA THR A 74 7.86 -14.18 -4.96
C THR A 74 9.09 -13.31 -5.23
N LYS A 75 10.03 -13.82 -6.04
CA LYS A 75 11.29 -13.12 -6.37
C LYS A 75 11.21 -12.36 -7.70
N ASP A 76 10.02 -12.28 -8.28
CA ASP A 76 9.86 -12.10 -9.72
C ASP A 76 10.12 -10.66 -10.17
N HIS A 77 10.32 -9.77 -9.21
CA HIS A 77 10.54 -8.35 -9.43
C HIS A 77 11.75 -7.85 -8.63
N LEU A 78 12.64 -7.12 -9.32
CA LEU A 78 13.82 -6.50 -8.75
C LEU A 78 13.48 -5.09 -8.26
N CYS A 79 14.09 -4.65 -7.17
CA CYS A 79 13.96 -3.29 -6.67
C CYS A 79 15.18 -2.49 -7.10
N ASP A 80 15.00 -1.52 -8.00
CA ASP A 80 16.09 -0.69 -8.54
C ASP A 80 16.87 0.01 -7.43
N ALA A 81 16.18 0.58 -6.43
CA ALA A 81 16.81 1.22 -5.28
C ALA A 81 17.68 0.23 -4.47
N CYS A 82 17.25 -1.02 -4.31
CA CYS A 82 18.05 -2.05 -3.65
C CYS A 82 19.26 -2.48 -4.47
N GLN A 83 19.18 -2.40 -5.79
CA GLN A 83 20.30 -2.74 -6.68
C GLN A 83 21.38 -1.66 -6.64
N LEU A 84 20.97 -0.39 -6.67
CA LEU A 84 21.90 0.75 -6.64
C LEU A 84 22.55 0.95 -5.27
N GLY A 85 21.90 0.53 -4.19
CA GLY A 85 22.40 0.66 -2.81
C GLY A 85 23.22 -0.54 -2.29
N LYS A 86 23.57 -1.50 -3.15
CA LYS A 86 24.38 -2.67 -2.80
C LYS A 86 25.87 -2.44 -3.02
#